data_AF-A0AA40DZR0-F1
#
_entry.id   AF-A0AA40DZR0-F1
#
_cell.length_a   1.000
_cell.length_b   1.000
_cell.length_c   1.000
_cell.angle_alpha   90.00
_cell.angle_beta   90.00
_cell.angle_gamma   90.00
#
_symmetry.space_group_name_H-M   'P 1'
#
loop_
_entity.id
_entity.type
_entity.pdbx_description
1 polymer ?
#
loop_
_entity_poly.entity_id
_entity_poly.type
_entity_poly.pdbx_seq_one_letter_code
_entity_poly.pdbx_strand_id
1 'polypeptide(L)'
;MMRIAIAGGGGFAYLLAQQITQGANAVLVLTRQPHPEFEQSFSGCQVAVVDFGNVEELRYTLQGVDLLISTISNNEQLNLIDAARRARVRLFVPSEFEGDLGHRPTNDPLDHGSHAARDLLERWSHSRSHNMRYTVFSCGIFMERFGPGGLQAYNMGTSSGVQGPGDYLVNVAEAQGEIVETNSHGRPAQVALTSVYDVVQFIAAAIELGPGTWPREFRMRGDHMPVREVVATCSNVRGVPFRLVTRTYQDAEAQAEDSQRGGEWDRWHYYQRLLQTANGRYYVRGTNLNDAVNQNDATQVRPVRFRTWLEQVWGPDV
;
A
#
# COMPACT_ATOMS: atom_id res chain seq x y z
N MET A 1 -7.23 -23.60 -9.12
CA MET A 1 -5.92 -23.14 -9.61
C MET A 1 -6.15 -21.96 -10.53
N MET A 2 -5.60 -20.79 -10.19
CA MET A 2 -5.66 -19.59 -11.02
C MET A 2 -4.27 -19.23 -11.54
N ARG A 3 -4.22 -18.52 -12.66
CA ARG A 3 -3.00 -17.85 -13.11
C ARG A 3 -3.04 -16.40 -12.64
N ILE A 4 -2.14 -16.06 -11.73
CA ILE A 4 -2.07 -14.75 -11.09
C ILE A 4 -0.86 -14.01 -11.65
N ALA A 5 -1.07 -12.79 -12.11
CA ALA A 5 0.01 -11.90 -12.50
C ALA A 5 0.26 -10.83 -11.41
N ILE A 6 1.52 -10.48 -11.18
CA ILE A 6 1.95 -9.40 -10.29
C ILE A 6 2.78 -8.42 -11.12
N ALA A 7 2.42 -7.15 -11.17
CA ALA A 7 3.18 -6.13 -11.89
C ALA A 7 4.03 -5.31 -10.92
N GLY A 8 5.35 -5.40 -11.06
CA GLY A 8 6.34 -4.74 -10.22
C GLY A 8 7.47 -5.68 -9.81
N GLY A 9 8.70 -5.14 -9.67
CA GLY A 9 9.89 -5.88 -9.22
C GLY A 9 10.43 -5.43 -7.86
N GLY A 10 9.67 -4.61 -7.13
CA GLY A 10 10.06 -4.13 -5.79
C GLY A 10 9.81 -5.17 -4.70
N GLY A 11 10.22 -4.85 -3.47
CA GLY A 11 10.11 -5.80 -2.35
C GLY A 11 8.66 -6.21 -2.04
N PHE A 12 7.67 -5.35 -2.26
CA PHE A 12 6.28 -5.72 -2.03
C PHE A 12 5.78 -6.78 -3.04
N ALA A 13 6.17 -6.64 -4.32
CA ALA A 13 5.87 -7.64 -5.34
C ALA A 13 6.59 -8.97 -5.04
N TYR A 14 7.83 -8.91 -4.53
CA TYR A 14 8.57 -10.09 -4.07
C TYR A 14 7.84 -10.83 -2.94
N LEU A 15 7.39 -10.12 -1.91
CA LEU A 15 6.63 -10.72 -0.81
C LEU A 15 5.27 -11.28 -1.26
N LEU A 16 4.59 -10.61 -2.20
CA LEU A 16 3.36 -11.14 -2.80
C LEU A 16 3.62 -12.45 -3.56
N ALA A 17 4.66 -12.50 -4.39
CA ALA A 17 5.02 -13.71 -5.12
C ALA A 17 5.39 -14.85 -4.16
N GLN A 18 6.19 -14.57 -3.13
CA GLN A 18 6.52 -15.53 -2.07
C GLN A 18 5.28 -16.12 -1.40
N GLN A 19 4.31 -15.27 -1.05
CA GLN A 19 3.14 -15.71 -0.29
C GLN A 19 2.14 -16.47 -1.17
N ILE A 20 1.91 -15.99 -2.40
CA ILE A 20 0.91 -16.57 -3.31
C ILE A 20 1.38 -17.93 -3.87
N THR A 21 2.68 -18.12 -4.08
CA THR A 21 3.26 -19.38 -4.58
C THR A 21 3.24 -20.52 -3.56
N GLN A 22 2.97 -20.24 -2.28
CA GLN A 22 2.72 -21.29 -1.28
C GLN A 22 1.38 -22.00 -1.50
N GLY A 23 0.45 -21.36 -2.21
CA GLY A 23 -0.83 -21.96 -2.60
C GLY A 23 -0.74 -22.74 -3.91
N ALA A 24 -1.89 -23.19 -4.42
CA ALA A 24 -1.97 -23.95 -5.67
C ALA A 24 -2.02 -23.07 -6.93
N ASN A 25 -1.54 -21.82 -6.87
CA ASN A 25 -1.68 -20.84 -7.95
C ASN A 25 -0.36 -20.70 -8.75
N ALA A 26 -0.47 -20.52 -10.06
CA ALA A 26 0.68 -20.19 -10.90
C ALA A 26 0.89 -18.66 -10.91
N VAL A 27 2.13 -18.21 -10.68
CA VAL A 27 2.45 -16.78 -10.56
C VAL A 27 3.32 -16.32 -11.74
N LEU A 28 2.93 -15.21 -12.35
CA LEU A 28 3.68 -14.51 -13.38
C LEU A 28 4.03 -13.10 -12.87
N VAL A 29 5.30 -12.77 -12.74
CA VAL A 29 5.74 -11.44 -12.31
C VAL A 29 6.20 -10.64 -13.52
N LEU A 30 5.60 -9.47 -13.75
CA LEU A 30 5.95 -8.54 -14.81
C LEU A 30 6.90 -7.49 -14.25
N THR A 31 8.09 -7.37 -14.85
CA THR A 31 9.15 -6.48 -14.38
C THR A 31 9.77 -5.69 -15.53
N ARG A 32 10.44 -4.57 -15.21
CA ARG A 32 11.18 -3.76 -16.22
C ARG A 32 12.57 -4.31 -16.54
N GLN A 33 13.13 -5.08 -15.60
CA GLN A 33 14.48 -5.63 -15.68
C GLN A 33 14.45 -7.10 -15.26
N PRO A 34 15.46 -7.90 -15.61
CA PRO A 34 15.55 -9.28 -15.12
C PRO A 34 15.58 -9.33 -13.59
N HIS A 35 14.78 -10.21 -13.01
CA HIS A 35 14.77 -10.50 -11.57
C HIS A 35 14.83 -12.02 -11.35
N PRO A 36 16.00 -12.65 -11.59
CA PRO A 36 16.15 -14.10 -11.50
C PRO A 36 15.86 -14.65 -10.10
N GLU A 37 15.94 -13.82 -9.06
CA GLU A 37 15.66 -14.20 -7.68
C GLU A 37 14.24 -14.70 -7.45
N PHE A 38 13.24 -14.26 -8.24
CA PHE A 38 11.86 -14.77 -8.12
C PHE A 38 11.77 -16.24 -8.54
N GLU A 39 12.31 -16.58 -9.71
CA GLU A 39 12.24 -17.95 -10.27
C GLU A 39 13.15 -18.91 -9.49
N GLN A 40 14.27 -18.41 -8.96
CA GLN A 40 15.17 -19.20 -8.12
C GLN A 40 14.58 -19.50 -6.74
N SER A 41 13.85 -18.54 -6.15
CA SER A 41 13.33 -18.68 -4.78
C SER A 41 11.97 -19.36 -4.72
N PHE A 42 11.14 -19.25 -5.77
CA PHE A 42 9.73 -19.63 -5.72
C PHE A 42 9.36 -20.60 -6.85
N SER A 43 9.13 -21.86 -6.48
CA SER A 43 8.58 -22.86 -7.39
C SER A 43 7.19 -22.44 -7.87
N GLY A 44 6.96 -22.42 -9.18
CA GLY A 44 5.68 -21.98 -9.77
C GLY A 44 5.58 -20.48 -10.04
N CYS A 45 6.68 -19.73 -9.86
CA CYS A 45 6.82 -18.36 -10.31
C CYS A 45 7.57 -18.30 -11.65
N GLN A 46 7.13 -17.41 -12.54
CA GLN A 46 7.83 -17.05 -13.77
C GLN A 46 7.99 -15.53 -13.85
N VAL A 47 9.06 -15.04 -14.48
CA VAL A 47 9.29 -13.61 -14.70
C VAL A 47 9.17 -13.27 -16.18
N ALA A 48 8.39 -12.23 -16.49
CA ALA A 48 8.34 -11.61 -17.81
C ALA A 48 8.91 -10.19 -17.72
N VAL A 49 10.03 -9.97 -18.41
CA VAL A 49 10.57 -8.63 -18.60
C VAL A 49 9.77 -7.94 -19.70
N VAL A 50 9.14 -6.82 -19.38
CA VAL A 50 8.21 -6.11 -20.27
C VAL A 50 8.45 -4.59 -20.25
N ASP A 51 8.07 -3.92 -21.33
CA ASP A 51 7.89 -2.47 -21.34
C ASP A 51 6.45 -2.09 -20.95
N PHE A 52 6.27 -1.43 -19.78
CA PHE A 52 4.95 -0.96 -19.34
C PHE A 52 4.38 0.18 -20.21
N GLY A 53 5.18 0.76 -21.12
CA GLY A 53 4.73 1.65 -22.19
C GLY A 53 4.05 0.93 -23.37
N ASN A 54 4.27 -0.37 -23.53
CA ASN A 54 3.82 -1.13 -24.70
C ASN A 54 2.57 -1.98 -24.41
N VAL A 55 1.39 -1.39 -24.61
CA VAL A 55 0.09 -2.03 -24.32
C VAL A 55 -0.11 -3.36 -25.04
N GLU A 56 0.38 -3.52 -26.28
CA GLU A 56 0.18 -4.76 -27.05
C GLU A 56 1.06 -5.91 -26.55
N GLU A 57 2.29 -5.61 -26.13
CA GLU A 57 3.17 -6.57 -25.47
C GLU A 57 2.61 -7.02 -24.12
N LEU A 58 2.15 -6.06 -23.30
CA LEU A 58 1.45 -6.35 -22.05
C LEU A 58 0.22 -7.23 -22.29
N ARG A 59 -0.60 -6.91 -23.32
CA ARG A 59 -1.79 -7.70 -23.66
C ARG A 59 -1.43 -9.14 -24.00
N TYR A 60 -0.37 -9.36 -24.79
CA TYR A 60 0.08 -10.71 -25.14
C TYR A 60 0.56 -11.48 -23.91
N THR A 61 1.37 -10.82 -23.07
CA THR A 61 1.91 -11.39 -21.83
C THR A 61 0.81 -11.79 -20.84
N LEU A 62 -0.27 -11.02 -20.77
CA LEU A 62 -1.40 -11.25 -19.87
C LEU A 62 -2.42 -12.29 -20.39
N GLN A 63 -2.19 -12.94 -21.52
CA GLN A 63 -3.12 -13.96 -22.03
C GLN A 63 -3.25 -15.15 -21.07
N GLY A 64 -4.50 -15.46 -20.70
CA GLY A 64 -4.82 -16.54 -19.77
C GLY A 64 -4.56 -16.21 -18.30
N VAL A 65 -4.30 -14.95 -17.94
CA VAL A 65 -4.24 -14.48 -16.55
C VAL A 65 -5.66 -14.27 -16.04
N ASP A 66 -5.97 -14.82 -14.85
CA ASP A 66 -7.28 -14.68 -14.20
C ASP A 66 -7.36 -13.42 -13.32
N LEU A 67 -6.30 -13.19 -12.54
CA LEU A 67 -6.16 -12.12 -11.55
C LEU A 67 -4.83 -11.39 -11.77
N LEU A 68 -4.88 -10.07 -11.81
CA LEU A 68 -3.69 -9.22 -11.91
C LEU A 68 -3.61 -8.29 -10.70
N ILE A 69 -2.48 -8.29 -10.00
CA ILE A 69 -2.17 -7.41 -8.87
C ILE A 69 -1.09 -6.42 -9.30
N SER A 70 -1.40 -5.13 -9.28
CA SER A 70 -0.47 -4.06 -9.63
C SER A 70 0.19 -3.50 -8.38
N THR A 71 1.51 -3.39 -8.39
CA THR A 71 2.29 -2.59 -7.42
C THR A 71 3.05 -1.45 -8.11
N ILE A 72 2.61 -1.07 -9.31
CA ILE A 72 3.11 0.05 -10.09
C ILE A 72 2.04 1.14 -10.21
N SER A 73 2.45 2.38 -10.46
CA SER A 73 1.57 3.56 -10.43
C SER A 73 1.59 4.35 -11.75
N ASN A 74 0.84 5.46 -11.79
CA ASN A 74 0.83 6.40 -12.92
C ASN A 74 0.46 5.77 -14.29
N ASN A 75 1.01 6.33 -15.38
CA ASN A 75 0.70 5.92 -16.75
C ASN A 75 0.96 4.44 -17.03
N GLU A 76 2.01 3.86 -16.43
CA GLU A 76 2.31 2.43 -16.56
C GLU A 76 1.14 1.57 -16.06
N GLN A 77 0.52 1.94 -14.94
CA GLN A 77 -0.66 1.25 -14.43
C GLN A 77 -1.89 1.45 -15.33
N LEU A 78 -2.08 2.63 -15.94
CA LEU A 78 -3.17 2.88 -16.88
C LEU A 78 -3.04 2.00 -18.13
N ASN A 79 -1.83 1.89 -18.68
CA ASN A 79 -1.51 0.99 -19.79
C ASN A 79 -1.76 -0.47 -19.41
N LEU A 80 -1.36 -0.86 -18.20
CA LEU A 80 -1.58 -2.20 -17.67
C LEU A 80 -3.07 -2.54 -17.53
N ILE A 81 -3.90 -1.59 -17.09
CA ILE A 81 -5.36 -1.77 -16.99
C ILE A 81 -5.97 -1.96 -18.39
N ASP A 82 -5.55 -1.18 -19.39
CA ASP A 82 -6.02 -1.35 -20.78
C ASP A 82 -5.59 -2.71 -21.36
N ALA A 83 -4.31 -3.07 -21.19
CA ALA A 83 -3.78 -4.36 -21.63
C ALA A 83 -4.52 -5.55 -20.99
N ALA A 84 -4.75 -5.50 -19.67
CA ALA A 84 -5.50 -6.52 -18.93
C ALA A 84 -6.93 -6.67 -19.44
N ARG A 85 -7.61 -5.54 -19.71
CA ARG A 85 -8.96 -5.53 -20.27
C ARG A 85 -9.01 -6.15 -21.67
N ARG A 86 -8.02 -5.88 -22.52
CA ARG A 86 -7.90 -6.48 -23.87
C ARG A 86 -7.54 -7.97 -23.80
N ALA A 87 -6.76 -8.38 -22.81
CA ALA A 87 -6.38 -9.77 -22.54
C ALA A 87 -7.49 -10.60 -21.86
N ARG A 88 -8.60 -9.96 -21.47
CA ARG A 88 -9.74 -10.56 -20.77
C ARG A 88 -9.43 -11.07 -19.36
N VAL A 89 -8.54 -10.36 -18.65
CA VAL A 89 -8.32 -10.59 -17.22
C VAL A 89 -9.63 -10.33 -16.47
N ARG A 90 -9.99 -11.24 -15.55
CA ARG A 90 -11.31 -11.20 -14.88
C ARG A 90 -11.36 -10.25 -13.70
N LEU A 91 -10.24 -10.14 -12.99
CA LEU A 91 -10.13 -9.35 -11.77
C LEU A 91 -8.79 -8.60 -11.72
N PHE A 92 -8.87 -7.31 -11.42
CA PHE A 92 -7.71 -6.44 -11.28
C PHE A 92 -7.63 -5.87 -9.85
N VAL A 93 -6.43 -5.86 -9.27
CA VAL A 93 -6.13 -5.22 -8.00
C VAL A 93 -5.18 -4.06 -8.29
N PRO A 94 -5.63 -2.80 -8.16
CA PRO A 94 -4.77 -1.65 -8.40
C PRO A 94 -3.79 -1.42 -7.24
N SER A 95 -2.71 -0.69 -7.56
CA SER A 95 -1.65 -0.27 -6.65
C SER A 95 -2.13 0.85 -5.71
N GLU A 96 -3.13 0.53 -4.89
CA GLU A 96 -3.73 1.47 -3.94
C GLU A 96 -3.16 1.33 -2.52
N PHE A 97 -2.95 0.09 -2.05
CA PHE A 97 -2.40 -0.34 -0.74
C PHE A 97 -2.12 0.77 0.30
N GLU A 98 -3.18 1.47 0.71
CA GLU A 98 -3.11 2.65 1.58
C GLU A 98 -4.43 2.72 2.38
N GLY A 99 -4.96 3.89 2.74
CA GLY A 99 -6.16 3.98 3.57
C GLY A 99 -7.49 3.82 2.83
N ASP A 100 -8.59 4.01 3.56
CA ASP A 100 -9.96 3.80 3.09
C ASP A 100 -10.30 4.74 1.92
N LEU A 101 -10.90 4.21 0.86
CA LEU A 101 -11.31 4.99 -0.31
C LEU A 101 -12.29 6.12 0.06
N GLY A 102 -13.12 5.91 1.07
CA GLY A 102 -14.10 6.88 1.55
C GLY A 102 -13.49 8.13 2.20
N HIS A 103 -12.20 8.12 2.52
CA HIS A 103 -11.48 9.28 3.08
C HIS A 103 -10.53 9.95 2.09
N ARG A 104 -10.60 9.60 0.79
CA ARG A 104 -9.81 10.26 -0.25
C ARG A 104 -10.38 11.65 -0.57
N PRO A 105 -9.57 12.72 -0.56
CA PRO A 105 -10.02 14.03 -1.00
C PRO A 105 -10.29 14.02 -2.51
N THR A 106 -11.25 14.83 -2.98
CA THR A 106 -11.57 14.97 -4.40
C THR A 106 -10.40 15.57 -5.20
N ASN A 107 -9.78 16.63 -4.66
CA ASN A 107 -8.57 17.21 -5.21
C ASN A 107 -7.40 16.70 -4.39
N ASP A 108 -6.89 15.53 -4.74
CA ASP A 108 -5.89 14.83 -3.94
C ASP A 108 -4.47 15.30 -4.28
N PRO A 109 -3.79 16.00 -3.35
CA PRO A 109 -2.42 16.46 -3.55
C PRO A 109 -1.40 15.30 -3.54
N LEU A 110 -1.85 14.10 -3.14
CA LEU A 110 -1.05 12.88 -3.10
C LEU A 110 -1.58 11.85 -4.12
N ASP A 111 -2.25 12.29 -5.18
CA ASP A 111 -2.71 11.41 -6.25
C ASP A 111 -1.55 11.00 -7.17
N HIS A 112 -1.16 9.73 -7.12
CA HIS A 112 -0.12 9.16 -7.98
C HIS A 112 -0.75 8.35 -9.12
N GLY A 113 -1.78 8.94 -9.74
CA GLY A 113 -2.61 8.32 -10.77
C GLY A 113 -3.68 7.35 -10.25
N SER A 114 -3.97 7.36 -8.94
CA SER A 114 -4.99 6.53 -8.31
C SER A 114 -6.38 6.87 -8.84
N HIS A 115 -6.74 8.16 -8.90
CA HIS A 115 -8.05 8.58 -9.41
C HIS A 115 -8.28 8.09 -10.84
N ALA A 116 -7.33 8.35 -11.74
CA ALA A 116 -7.44 7.95 -13.14
C ALA A 116 -7.53 6.42 -13.30
N ALA A 117 -6.77 5.65 -12.50
CA ALA A 117 -6.82 4.20 -12.50
C ALA A 117 -8.19 3.68 -12.03
N ARG A 118 -8.72 4.21 -10.93
CA ARG A 118 -10.04 3.84 -10.38
C ARG A 118 -11.17 4.20 -11.35
N ASP A 119 -11.14 5.37 -11.97
CA ASP A 119 -12.14 5.78 -12.97
C ASP A 119 -12.12 4.86 -14.20
N LEU A 120 -10.94 4.43 -14.64
CA LEU A 120 -10.80 3.47 -15.74
C LEU A 120 -11.34 2.09 -15.36
N LEU A 121 -10.99 1.59 -14.17
CA LEU A 121 -11.48 0.32 -13.64
C LEU A 121 -13.00 0.30 -13.41
N GLU A 122 -13.56 1.40 -12.91
CA GLU A 122 -14.99 1.56 -12.72
C GLU A 122 -15.75 1.47 -14.05
N ARG A 123 -15.27 2.18 -15.08
CA ARG A 123 -15.81 2.08 -16.44
C ARG A 123 -15.75 0.67 -16.99
N TRP A 124 -14.63 -0.04 -16.81
CA TRP A 124 -14.46 -1.41 -17.30
C TRP A 124 -15.26 -2.45 -16.55
N SER A 125 -15.53 -2.23 -15.27
CA SER A 125 -16.37 -3.13 -14.50
C SER A 125 -17.86 -3.10 -14.90
N HIS A 126 -18.31 -2.01 -15.53
CA HIS A 126 -19.67 -1.83 -16.06
C HIS A 126 -19.80 -2.10 -17.56
N SER A 127 -18.72 -2.52 -18.22
CA SER A 127 -18.71 -2.77 -19.66
C SER A 127 -19.60 -3.95 -20.04
N ARG A 128 -20.51 -3.74 -21.01
CA ARG A 128 -21.45 -4.77 -21.49
C ARG A 128 -20.82 -5.88 -22.32
N SER A 129 -19.68 -5.62 -22.97
CA SER A 129 -19.03 -6.62 -23.83
C SER A 129 -18.23 -7.63 -23.02
N HIS A 130 -17.48 -7.15 -22.03
CA HIS A 130 -16.76 -7.95 -21.06
C HIS A 130 -16.42 -7.07 -19.86
N ASN A 131 -16.88 -7.48 -18.68
CA ASN A 131 -16.59 -6.80 -17.44
C ASN A 131 -15.26 -7.28 -16.86
N MET A 132 -14.37 -6.35 -16.58
CA MET A 132 -13.20 -6.61 -15.73
C MET A 132 -13.52 -6.06 -14.35
N ARG A 133 -13.69 -6.94 -13.36
CA ARG A 133 -13.93 -6.51 -11.99
C ARG A 133 -12.64 -5.96 -11.40
N TYR A 134 -12.77 -5.18 -10.34
CA TYR A 134 -11.63 -4.76 -9.55
C TYR A 134 -11.97 -4.76 -8.07
N THR A 135 -10.92 -4.92 -7.26
CA THR A 135 -10.98 -4.83 -5.81
C THR A 135 -9.76 -4.07 -5.30
N VAL A 136 -10.01 -3.03 -4.51
CA VAL A 136 -8.97 -2.28 -3.79
C VAL A 136 -8.71 -2.96 -2.45
N PHE A 137 -7.44 -3.00 -2.04
CA PHE A 137 -7.05 -3.39 -0.69
C PHE A 137 -6.54 -2.16 0.07
N SER A 138 -7.29 -1.75 1.09
CA SER A 138 -6.95 -0.66 1.99
C SER A 138 -6.41 -1.23 3.30
N CYS A 139 -5.17 -0.89 3.63
CA CYS A 139 -4.39 -1.41 4.75
C CYS A 139 -3.78 -0.32 5.65
N GLY A 140 -4.08 0.96 5.39
CA GLY A 140 -3.49 2.07 6.13
C GLY A 140 -2.01 2.28 5.77
N ILE A 141 -1.14 2.34 6.77
CA ILE A 141 0.29 2.63 6.61
C ILE A 141 1.09 1.35 6.85
N PHE A 142 2.03 1.07 5.95
CA PHE A 142 3.02 0.01 6.17
C PHE A 142 3.90 0.34 7.37
N MET A 143 3.96 -0.58 8.34
CA MET A 143 4.77 -0.42 9.55
C MET A 143 6.26 -0.26 9.21
N GLU A 144 6.70 -0.88 8.12
CA GLU A 144 8.08 -0.87 7.59
C GLU A 144 8.61 0.54 7.33
N ARG A 145 7.72 1.52 7.14
CA ARG A 145 8.08 2.94 7.07
C ARG A 145 8.81 3.44 8.33
N PHE A 146 8.52 2.83 9.48
CA PHE A 146 9.14 3.16 10.77
C PHE A 146 10.37 2.29 11.08
N GLY A 147 10.78 1.40 10.17
CA GLY A 147 11.93 0.52 10.36
C GLY A 147 13.29 1.22 10.11
N PRO A 148 14.40 0.61 10.53
CA PRO A 148 15.75 1.06 10.20
C PRO A 148 15.89 1.19 8.68
N GLY A 149 16.31 2.36 8.22
CA GLY A 149 16.44 2.66 6.79
C GLY A 149 15.14 2.99 6.06
N GLY A 150 13.96 2.91 6.68
CA GLY A 150 12.67 3.23 6.04
C GLY A 150 12.26 2.23 4.96
N LEU A 151 11.29 2.59 4.12
CA LEU A 151 10.77 1.70 3.05
C LEU A 151 11.82 1.30 2.02
N GLN A 152 12.85 2.11 1.78
CA GLN A 152 13.95 1.75 0.87
C GLN A 152 14.72 0.50 1.33
N ALA A 153 14.83 0.25 2.65
CA ALA A 153 15.49 -0.95 3.17
C ALA A 153 14.74 -2.24 2.76
N TYR A 154 13.46 -2.10 2.43
CA TYR A 154 12.60 -3.16 1.93
C TYR A 154 12.43 -3.11 0.41
N ASN A 155 13.21 -2.29 -0.30
CA ASN A 155 13.05 -2.04 -1.74
C ASN A 155 11.62 -1.60 -2.12
N MET A 156 11.04 -0.70 -1.30
CA MET A 156 9.70 -0.16 -1.45
C MET A 156 9.71 1.39 -1.44
N GLY A 157 8.57 1.99 -1.79
CA GLY A 157 8.31 3.41 -1.59
C GLY A 157 8.75 4.34 -2.73
N THR A 158 9.45 3.84 -3.76
CA THR A 158 10.00 4.63 -4.87
C THR A 158 8.97 5.52 -5.57
N SER A 159 7.77 5.00 -5.79
CA SER A 159 6.68 5.73 -6.45
C SER A 159 5.90 6.68 -5.55
N SER A 160 6.12 6.62 -4.23
CA SER A 160 5.33 7.36 -3.22
C SER A 160 6.06 8.52 -2.55
N GLY A 161 7.35 8.72 -2.87
CA GLY A 161 8.15 9.83 -2.34
C GLY A 161 8.36 9.80 -0.82
N VAL A 162 8.36 8.61 -0.22
CA VAL A 162 8.46 8.36 1.23
C VAL A 162 9.35 7.16 1.54
N GLN A 163 10.53 7.15 0.93
CA GLN A 163 11.46 6.02 0.99
C GLN A 163 12.30 6.03 2.26
N GLY A 164 12.74 7.20 2.68
CA GLY A 164 13.71 7.40 3.74
C GLY A 164 13.10 7.41 5.15
N PRO A 165 13.93 7.18 6.17
CA PRO A 165 13.55 7.46 7.55
C PRO A 165 13.19 8.94 7.70
N GLY A 166 12.06 9.24 8.35
CA GLY A 166 11.65 10.62 8.62
C GLY A 166 10.87 11.33 7.52
N ASP A 167 10.68 10.71 6.35
CA ASP A 167 9.84 11.27 5.26
C ASP A 167 8.35 11.42 5.65
N TYR A 168 7.96 10.88 6.80
CA TYR A 168 6.59 10.85 7.30
C TYR A 168 6.50 10.61 8.82
N LEU A 169 5.82 11.50 9.54
CA LEU A 169 5.49 11.50 10.98
C LEU A 169 6.67 11.36 11.96
N VAL A 170 7.46 10.29 11.88
CA VAL A 170 8.47 9.92 12.88
C VAL A 170 9.71 9.37 12.19
N ASN A 171 10.86 9.96 12.51
CA ASN A 171 12.16 9.34 12.29
C ASN A 171 12.55 8.59 13.57
N VAL A 172 12.32 7.27 13.60
CA VAL A 172 12.62 6.44 14.77
C VAL A 172 14.13 6.40 15.04
N ALA A 173 14.94 6.31 13.98
CA ALA A 173 16.41 6.27 14.08
C ALA A 173 16.95 7.48 14.87
N GLU A 174 16.51 8.67 14.48
CA GLU A 174 16.96 9.95 15.04
C GLU A 174 16.15 10.43 16.25
N ALA A 175 15.16 9.66 16.70
CA ALA A 175 14.26 10.03 17.79
C ALA A 175 13.57 11.39 17.58
N GLN A 176 13.08 11.64 16.36
CA GLN A 176 12.39 12.87 15.99
C GLN A 176 11.00 12.55 15.44
N GLY A 177 10.04 13.45 15.68
CA GLY A 177 8.73 13.36 15.07
C GLY A 177 8.09 14.72 14.86
N GLU A 178 7.20 14.80 13.89
CA GLU A 178 6.41 15.97 13.57
C GLU A 178 5.00 15.54 13.18
N ILE A 179 4.00 16.07 13.88
CA ILE A 179 2.60 15.63 13.75
C ILE A 179 1.64 16.82 13.69
N VAL A 180 0.49 16.56 13.08
CA VAL A 180 -0.73 17.37 13.19
C VAL A 180 -1.75 16.51 13.94
N GLU A 181 -2.10 16.90 15.17
CA GLU A 181 -2.88 16.03 16.07
C GLU A 181 -4.36 15.98 15.78
N THR A 182 -4.88 17.05 15.20
CA THR A 182 -6.31 17.19 14.92
C THR A 182 -6.50 17.76 13.55
N ASN A 183 -7.59 17.37 12.89
CA ASN A 183 -8.02 18.04 11.66
C ASN A 183 -8.53 19.45 11.93
N SER A 184 -8.96 20.14 10.87
CA SER A 184 -9.57 21.48 10.91
C SER A 184 -10.81 21.61 11.81
N HIS A 185 -11.43 20.50 12.18
CA HIS A 185 -12.62 20.44 13.04
C HIS A 185 -12.29 20.00 14.47
N GLY A 186 -11.01 19.93 14.84
CA GLY A 186 -10.57 19.51 16.17
C GLY A 186 -10.71 18.00 16.45
N ARG A 187 -10.99 17.17 15.43
CA ARG A 187 -11.06 15.72 15.61
C ARG A 187 -9.66 15.11 15.62
N PRO A 188 -9.34 14.21 16.56
CA PRO A 188 -8.03 13.56 16.61
C PRO A 188 -7.69 12.81 15.30
N ALA A 189 -6.46 13.03 14.83
CA ALA A 189 -5.86 12.33 13.71
C ALA A 189 -5.56 10.87 14.12
N GLN A 190 -6.10 9.93 13.35
CA GLN A 190 -5.99 8.50 13.58
C GLN A 190 -5.32 7.84 12.37
N VAL A 191 -4.56 6.78 12.62
CA VAL A 191 -3.96 5.96 11.57
C VAL A 191 -4.24 4.48 11.79
N ALA A 192 -4.35 3.74 10.70
CA ALA A 192 -4.23 2.29 10.70
C ALA A 192 -2.82 1.90 10.28
N LEU A 193 -2.25 0.90 10.95
CA LEU A 193 -0.88 0.42 10.73
C LEU A 193 -0.96 -1.07 10.43
N THR A 194 -0.26 -1.53 9.39
CA THR A 194 -0.24 -2.95 9.02
C THR A 194 1.15 -3.31 8.55
N SER A 195 1.74 -4.40 9.04
CA SER A 195 3.00 -4.87 8.48
C SER A 195 2.77 -5.35 7.05
N VAL A 196 3.71 -5.08 6.15
CA VAL A 196 3.65 -5.58 4.77
C VAL A 196 3.52 -7.10 4.71
N TYR A 197 4.09 -7.81 5.68
CA TYR A 197 3.97 -9.27 5.81
C TYR A 197 2.53 -9.69 6.11
N ASP A 198 1.82 -8.95 6.97
CA ASP A 198 0.41 -9.20 7.21
C ASP A 198 -0.45 -8.86 5.98
N VAL A 199 -0.10 -7.78 5.25
CA VAL A 199 -0.82 -7.39 4.03
C VAL A 199 -0.76 -8.51 2.98
N VAL A 200 0.41 -9.11 2.75
CA VAL A 200 0.52 -10.22 1.79
C VAL A 200 -0.21 -11.48 2.28
N GLN A 201 -0.23 -11.75 3.58
CA GLN A 201 -1.03 -12.84 4.16
C GLN A 201 -2.53 -12.62 3.96
N PHE A 202 -3.02 -11.41 4.21
CA PHE A 202 -4.42 -11.05 3.97
C PHE A 202 -4.82 -11.18 2.50
N ILE A 203 -3.96 -10.76 1.57
CA ILE A 203 -4.22 -10.89 0.13
C ILE A 203 -4.26 -12.37 -0.29
N ALA A 204 -3.31 -13.19 0.19
CA ALA A 204 -3.33 -14.63 -0.06
C ALA A 204 -4.56 -15.30 0.54
N ALA A 205 -4.94 -14.95 1.76
CA ALA A 205 -6.16 -15.45 2.39
C ALA A 205 -7.42 -15.03 1.60
N ALA A 206 -7.49 -13.80 1.09
CA ALA A 206 -8.57 -13.37 0.22
C ALA A 206 -8.64 -14.21 -1.07
N ILE A 207 -7.49 -14.58 -1.64
CA ILE A 207 -7.40 -15.43 -2.84
C ILE A 207 -7.98 -16.82 -2.56
N GLU A 208 -7.65 -17.40 -1.41
CA GLU A 208 -8.16 -18.70 -0.96
C GLU A 208 -9.67 -18.67 -0.61
N LEU A 209 -10.17 -17.56 -0.05
CA LEU A 209 -11.62 -17.34 0.13
C LEU A 209 -12.39 -17.30 -1.20
N GLY A 210 -11.69 -17.05 -2.31
CA GLY A 210 -12.23 -17.10 -3.66
C GLY A 210 -12.53 -15.71 -4.23
N PRO A 211 -11.88 -15.30 -5.34
CA PRO A 211 -12.08 -13.97 -5.94
C PRO A 211 -13.47 -13.76 -6.55
N GLY A 212 -14.30 -14.80 -6.64
CA GLY A 212 -15.65 -14.73 -7.20
C GLY A 212 -16.57 -13.74 -6.48
N THR A 213 -16.37 -13.52 -5.18
CA THR A 213 -17.26 -12.72 -4.33
C THR A 213 -16.60 -11.48 -3.73
N TRP A 214 -15.39 -11.14 -4.17
CA TRP A 214 -14.68 -9.99 -3.62
C TRP A 214 -15.47 -8.68 -3.77
N PRO A 215 -15.53 -7.86 -2.72
CA PRO A 215 -16.16 -6.55 -2.76
C PRO A 215 -15.33 -5.56 -3.60
N ARG A 216 -15.84 -4.34 -3.78
CA ARG A 216 -15.07 -3.24 -4.38
C ARG A 216 -13.84 -2.86 -3.56
N GLU A 217 -13.94 -2.98 -2.25
CA GLU A 217 -12.89 -2.61 -1.31
C GLU A 217 -12.83 -3.64 -0.19
N PHE A 218 -11.67 -4.25 -0.04
CA PHE A 218 -11.26 -4.92 1.17
C PHE A 218 -10.52 -3.94 2.07
N ARG A 219 -10.87 -3.94 3.34
CA ARG A 219 -10.23 -3.15 4.37
C ARG A 219 -9.65 -4.09 5.41
N MET A 220 -8.38 -3.89 5.70
CA MET A 220 -7.63 -4.63 6.69
C MET A 220 -6.82 -3.69 7.58
N ARG A 221 -6.48 -4.13 8.78
CA ARG A 221 -5.44 -3.49 9.58
C ARG A 221 -4.81 -4.45 10.58
N GLY A 222 -3.54 -4.22 10.93
CA GLY A 222 -2.91 -4.87 12.07
C GLY A 222 -3.17 -4.14 13.37
N ASP A 223 -3.08 -2.81 13.32
CA ASP A 223 -3.33 -1.94 14.46
C ASP A 223 -3.95 -0.61 14.06
N HIS A 224 -4.38 0.17 15.05
CA HIS A 224 -4.79 1.56 14.84
C HIS A 224 -4.58 2.37 16.12
N MET A 225 -4.22 3.64 15.96
CA MET A 225 -3.96 4.54 17.08
C MET A 225 -3.94 6.01 16.64
N PRO A 226 -4.09 6.97 17.58
CA PRO A 226 -3.80 8.37 17.33
C PRO A 226 -2.35 8.60 16.90
N VAL A 227 -2.10 9.62 16.07
CA VAL A 227 -0.72 9.95 15.62
C VAL A 227 0.24 10.27 16.77
N ARG A 228 -0.25 10.86 17.88
CA ARG A 228 0.55 11.08 19.10
C ARG A 228 1.00 9.75 19.73
N GLU A 229 0.13 8.75 19.72
CA GLU A 229 0.45 7.43 20.28
C GLU A 229 1.46 6.68 19.42
N VAL A 230 1.51 6.92 18.10
CA VAL A 230 2.60 6.40 17.25
C VAL A 230 3.95 6.88 17.76
N VAL A 231 4.12 8.20 17.96
CA VAL A 231 5.37 8.80 18.47
C VAL A 231 5.70 8.26 19.86
N ALA A 232 4.71 8.22 20.75
CA ALA A 232 4.89 7.73 22.11
C ALA A 232 5.31 6.25 22.13
N THR A 233 4.71 5.41 21.28
CA THR A 233 5.08 4.00 21.16
C THR A 233 6.51 3.83 20.68
N CYS A 234 6.93 4.59 19.65
CA CYS A 234 8.32 4.61 19.19
C CYS A 234 9.29 5.01 20.31
N SER A 235 9.00 6.10 21.04
CA SER A 235 9.83 6.58 22.15
C SER A 235 9.95 5.56 23.28
N ASN A 236 8.82 4.91 23.63
CA ASN A 236 8.79 3.90 24.69
C ASN A 236 9.60 2.64 24.31
N VAL A 237 9.48 2.15 23.07
CA VAL A 237 10.24 0.96 22.61
C VAL A 237 11.73 1.28 22.54
N ARG A 238 12.10 2.45 22.01
CA ARG A 238 13.50 2.88 21.91
C ARG A 238 14.14 3.23 23.25
N GLY A 239 13.35 3.42 24.31
CA GLY A 239 13.84 3.80 25.63
C GLY A 239 14.47 5.20 25.70
N VAL A 240 14.21 6.07 24.71
CA VAL A 240 14.75 7.44 24.65
C VAL A 240 13.64 8.45 24.38
N PRO A 241 13.71 9.66 24.95
CA PRO A 241 12.73 10.71 24.67
C PRO A 241 12.85 11.19 23.23
N PHE A 242 11.71 11.32 22.54
CA PHE A 242 11.69 11.83 21.16
C PHE A 242 11.48 13.33 21.13
N ARG A 243 12.20 14.04 20.26
CA ARG A 243 11.91 15.44 19.92
C ARG A 243 10.66 15.49 19.06
N LEU A 244 9.52 15.80 19.66
CA LEU A 244 8.24 15.92 18.97
C LEU A 244 7.88 17.38 18.68
N VAL A 245 7.72 17.72 17.40
CA VAL A 245 7.10 18.96 16.95
C VAL A 245 5.60 18.70 16.77
N THR A 246 4.77 19.35 17.57
CA THR A 246 3.32 19.32 17.39
C THR A 246 2.86 20.59 16.68
N ARG A 247 2.16 20.45 15.56
CA ARG A 247 1.59 21.57 14.81
C ARG A 247 0.08 21.58 14.89
N THR A 248 -0.48 22.78 14.86
CA THR A 248 -1.90 22.92 14.55
C THR A 248 -2.15 22.60 13.07
N TYR A 249 -3.39 22.30 12.71
CA TYR A 249 -3.78 22.10 11.32
C TYR A 249 -3.48 23.36 10.48
N GLN A 250 -3.79 24.55 11.01
CA GLN A 250 -3.55 25.83 10.34
C GLN A 250 -2.06 26.11 10.12
N ASP A 251 -1.20 25.80 11.09
CA ASP A 251 0.26 25.96 10.92
C ASP A 251 0.78 25.06 9.80
N ALA A 252 0.29 23.82 9.71
CA ALA A 252 0.69 22.89 8.65
C ALA A 252 0.18 23.33 7.26
N GLU A 253 -1.02 23.91 7.17
CA GLU A 253 -1.52 24.55 5.93
C GLU A 253 -0.62 25.71 5.52
N ALA A 254 -0.30 26.63 6.44
CA ALA A 254 0.57 27.75 6.16
C ALA A 254 1.96 27.30 5.69
N GLN A 255 2.54 26.25 6.31
CA GLN A 255 3.81 25.68 5.88
C GLN A 255 3.74 25.06 4.48
N ALA A 256 2.62 24.39 4.14
CA ALA A 256 2.41 23.88 2.79
C ALA A 256 2.35 25.04 1.79
N GLU A 257 1.54 26.07 2.04
CA GLU A 257 1.42 27.24 1.16
C GLU A 257 2.75 27.97 0.95
N ASP A 258 3.53 28.16 2.03
CA ASP A 258 4.87 28.75 1.97
C ASP A 258 5.81 27.91 1.10
N SER A 259 5.81 26.58 1.30
CA SER A 259 6.62 25.65 0.52
C SER A 259 6.24 25.70 -0.97
N GLN A 260 4.94 25.79 -1.28
CA GLN A 260 4.46 25.90 -2.66
C GLN A 260 4.92 27.22 -3.31
N ARG A 261 4.82 28.34 -2.60
CA ARG A 261 5.27 29.66 -3.09
C ARG A 261 6.78 29.71 -3.30
N GLY A 262 7.54 29.03 -2.44
CA GLY A 262 8.99 28.90 -2.54
C GLY A 262 9.48 27.88 -3.57
N GLY A 263 8.60 27.04 -4.12
CA GLY A 263 8.98 25.93 -5.01
C GLY A 263 9.63 24.74 -4.29
N GLU A 264 9.50 24.65 -2.97
CA GLU A 264 10.02 23.56 -2.13
C GLU A 264 9.08 22.35 -2.17
N TRP A 265 9.00 21.66 -3.32
CA TRP A 265 8.01 20.61 -3.56
C TRP A 265 8.09 19.43 -2.60
N ASP A 266 9.29 18.98 -2.21
CA ASP A 266 9.43 17.86 -1.26
C ASP A 266 8.83 18.20 0.11
N ARG A 267 9.06 19.43 0.56
CA ARG A 267 8.52 19.96 1.81
C ARG A 267 7.01 20.20 1.71
N TRP A 268 6.54 20.68 0.56
CA TRP A 268 5.11 20.77 0.28
C TRP A 268 4.43 19.40 0.40
N HIS A 269 4.96 18.37 -0.26
CA HIS A 269 4.41 17.00 -0.18
C HIS A 269 4.47 16.46 1.25
N TYR A 270 5.52 16.77 2.01
CA TYR A 270 5.62 16.41 3.43
C TYR A 270 4.45 16.98 4.24
N TYR A 271 4.17 18.28 4.13
CA TYR A 271 3.04 18.88 4.83
C TYR A 271 1.69 18.39 4.31
N GLN A 272 1.55 18.15 3.01
CA GLN A 272 0.35 17.51 2.48
C GLN A 272 0.12 16.13 3.10
N ARG A 273 1.16 15.31 3.30
CA ARG A 273 1.03 14.03 4.01
C ARG A 273 0.56 14.19 5.45
N LEU A 274 1.06 15.19 6.18
CA LEU A 274 0.60 15.48 7.55
C LEU A 274 -0.88 15.91 7.58
N LEU A 275 -1.26 16.83 6.69
CA LEU A 275 -2.64 17.32 6.57
C LEU A 275 -3.61 16.21 6.18
N GLN A 276 -3.26 15.39 5.18
CA GLN A 276 -4.09 14.27 4.76
C GLN A 276 -4.17 13.17 5.83
N THR A 277 -3.10 12.96 6.61
CA THR A 277 -3.15 12.10 7.81
C THR A 277 -4.15 12.63 8.83
N ALA A 278 -4.10 13.93 9.13
CA ALA A 278 -5.05 14.57 10.04
C ALA A 278 -6.49 14.44 9.54
N ASN A 279 -6.71 14.56 8.23
CA ASN A 279 -8.01 14.40 7.59
C ASN A 279 -8.49 12.93 7.49
N GLY A 280 -7.70 11.97 7.98
CA GLY A 280 -8.10 10.56 8.09
C GLY A 280 -7.80 9.71 6.87
N ARG A 281 -6.97 10.20 5.93
CA ARG A 281 -6.56 9.45 4.72
C ARG A 281 -6.09 8.04 5.03
N TYR A 282 -5.35 7.87 6.12
CA TYR A 282 -4.76 6.59 6.54
C TYR A 282 -5.56 5.85 7.61
N TYR A 283 -6.74 6.35 7.99
CA TYR A 283 -7.58 5.70 8.98
C TYR A 283 -8.52 4.69 8.32
N VAL A 284 -8.42 3.43 8.76
CA VAL A 284 -9.31 2.34 8.32
C VAL A 284 -10.32 2.07 9.44
N ARG A 285 -11.58 2.48 9.24
CA ARG A 285 -12.66 2.44 10.26
C ARG A 285 -13.23 1.06 10.50
N GLY A 286 -13.36 0.24 9.46
CA GLY A 286 -13.90 -1.12 9.53
C GLY A 286 -13.03 -2.09 8.74
N THR A 287 -12.99 -3.35 9.14
CA THR A 287 -12.02 -4.34 8.65
C THR A 287 -12.71 -5.59 8.12
N ASN A 288 -13.47 -5.43 7.02
CA ASN A 288 -14.24 -6.53 6.45
C ASN A 288 -13.36 -7.73 6.04
N LEU A 289 -12.08 -7.53 5.71
CA LEU A 289 -11.19 -8.63 5.40
C LEU A 289 -10.68 -9.34 6.66
N ASN A 290 -10.33 -8.61 7.73
CA ASN A 290 -10.01 -9.24 9.02
C ASN A 290 -11.17 -10.13 9.47
N ASP A 291 -12.41 -9.64 9.36
CA ASP A 291 -13.60 -10.39 9.77
C ASP A 291 -13.82 -11.62 8.89
N ALA A 292 -13.66 -11.49 7.57
CA ALA A 292 -13.87 -12.59 6.62
C ALA A 292 -12.83 -13.72 6.80
N VAL A 293 -11.55 -13.39 6.94
CA VAL A 293 -10.49 -14.42 7.03
C VAL A 293 -10.49 -15.14 8.38
N ASN A 294 -10.99 -14.50 9.45
CA ASN A 294 -11.08 -15.08 10.79
C ASN A 294 -12.31 -15.98 10.98
N GLN A 295 -13.21 -16.08 10.00
CA GLN A 295 -14.34 -17.02 10.03
C GLN A 295 -13.93 -18.46 9.69
N ASN A 296 -12.73 -18.67 9.15
CA ASN A 296 -12.22 -19.98 8.74
C ASN A 296 -10.78 -20.15 9.20
N ASP A 297 -10.52 -21.22 9.97
CA ASP A 297 -9.19 -21.53 10.52
C ASP A 297 -8.12 -21.68 9.42
N ALA A 298 -8.49 -22.16 8.23
CA ALA A 298 -7.56 -22.35 7.11
C ALA A 298 -7.08 -21.03 6.49
N THR A 299 -7.82 -19.93 6.68
CA THR A 299 -7.47 -18.61 6.15
C THR A 299 -7.11 -17.61 7.24
N GLN A 300 -7.04 -18.04 8.50
CA GLN A 300 -6.89 -17.14 9.64
C GLN A 300 -5.59 -16.33 9.54
N VAL A 301 -5.72 -15.00 9.58
CA VAL A 301 -4.58 -14.08 9.66
C VAL A 301 -4.62 -13.36 11.00
N ARG A 302 -3.52 -13.46 11.75
CA ARG A 302 -3.34 -12.77 13.04
C ARG A 302 -2.30 -11.68 12.87
N PRO A 303 -2.71 -10.46 12.48
CA PRO A 303 -1.75 -9.43 12.17
C PRO A 303 -1.03 -8.95 13.43
N VAL A 304 0.21 -8.54 13.27
CA VAL A 304 1.05 -8.04 14.37
C VAL A 304 0.53 -6.67 14.84
N ARG A 305 0.66 -6.41 16.15
CA ARG A 305 0.42 -5.08 16.71
C ARG A 305 1.62 -4.18 16.51
N PHE A 306 1.42 -2.87 16.39
CA PHE A 306 2.50 -1.94 16.04
C PHE A 306 3.62 -1.93 17.08
N ARG A 307 3.27 -1.96 18.38
CA ARG A 307 4.26 -2.08 19.46
C ARG A 307 5.11 -3.34 19.32
N THR A 308 4.48 -4.50 19.13
CA THR A 308 5.18 -5.78 19.00
C THR A 308 6.09 -5.80 17.79
N TRP A 309 5.63 -5.25 16.66
CA TRP A 309 6.46 -5.08 15.47
C TRP A 309 7.67 -4.16 15.75
N LEU A 310 7.46 -3.02 16.43
CA LEU A 310 8.55 -2.12 16.80
C LEU A 310 9.58 -2.81 17.72
N GLU A 311 9.14 -3.60 18.70
CA GLU A 311 10.03 -4.34 19.61
C GLU A 311 10.91 -5.35 18.85
N GLN A 312 10.41 -5.95 17.77
CA GLN A 312 11.18 -6.88 16.94
C GLN A 312 12.26 -6.20 16.09
N VAL A 313 12.11 -4.91 15.80
CA VAL A 313 12.95 -4.19 14.84
C VAL A 313 13.82 -3.11 15.52
N TRP A 314 13.41 -2.61 16.68
CA TRP A 314 14.07 -1.56 17.45
C TRP A 314 14.24 -1.90 18.94
N GLY A 315 13.88 -3.12 19.34
CA GLY A 315 14.04 -3.57 20.72
C GLY A 315 15.52 -3.60 21.15
N PRO A 316 15.77 -3.73 22.47
CA PRO A 316 17.12 -3.70 23.02
C PRO A 316 18.06 -4.81 22.51
N ASP A 317 17.50 -5.86 21.91
CA ASP A 317 18.23 -7.02 21.40
C ASP A 317 18.51 -6.96 19.88
N VAL A 318 18.20 -5.84 19.21
CA VAL A 318 18.39 -5.58 17.77
C VAL A 318 19.51 -4.57 17.52
#